data_AF-A0A7W1EAE7-F1
#
_entry.id   AF-A0A7W1EAE7-F1
#
_cell.length_a   1.000
_cell.length_b   1.000
_cell.length_c   1.000
_cell.angle_alpha   90.00
_cell.angle_beta   90.00
_cell.angle_gamma   90.00
#
_symmetry.space_group_name_H-M   'P 1'
#
loop_
_entity.id
_entity.type
_entity.pdbx_description
1 polymer ?
#
loop_
_entity_poly.entity_id
_entity_poly.type
_entity_poly.pdbx_seq_one_letter_code
_entity_poly.pdbx_strand_id
1 'polypeptide(L)'
;MRLGEAVRTGALAGLGGAAAVTTANLIEQQLFLPRNEPFEIEPIEVAKTEARNAGHPLSTGGQWAAGTAAHLAYSALWGAIYGVAQRRLRLPHLLHGVVFGEIIWALNYPRWGILPQRGILPPAGERSRTRALIPLGTHAVFGLATAALFQLLSRHADRG
;
A
#
# COMPACT_ATOMS: atom_id res chain seq x y z
N MET A 1 -14.52 -21.16 -0.62
CA MET A 1 -14.77 -19.76 -0.19
C MET A 1 -15.75 -19.01 -1.12
N ARG A 2 -16.80 -18.42 -0.54
CA ARG A 2 -17.81 -17.56 -1.21
C ARG A 2 -17.22 -16.18 -1.55
N LEU A 3 -17.92 -15.38 -2.38
CA LEU A 3 -17.45 -14.03 -2.77
C LEU A 3 -17.31 -13.10 -1.55
N GLY A 4 -18.31 -13.04 -0.67
CA GLY A 4 -18.27 -12.18 0.51
C GLY A 4 -17.16 -12.56 1.49
N GLU A 5 -16.88 -13.86 1.64
CA GLU A 5 -15.74 -14.34 2.44
C GLU A 5 -14.41 -13.92 1.81
N ALA A 6 -14.27 -14.01 0.48
CA ALA A 6 -13.05 -13.59 -0.21
C ALA A 6 -12.78 -12.09 -0.05
N VAL A 7 -13.82 -11.26 -0.13
CA VAL A 7 -13.76 -9.82 0.11
C VAL A 7 -13.30 -9.54 1.55
N ARG A 8 -13.94 -10.17 2.55
CA ARG A 8 -13.61 -9.97 3.96
C ARG A 8 -12.20 -10.45 4.30
N THR A 9 -11.85 -11.67 3.91
CA THR A 9 -10.52 -12.25 4.15
C THR A 9 -9.44 -11.45 3.45
N GLY A 10 -9.72 -11.01 2.22
CA GLY A 10 -8.86 -10.11 1.47
C GLY A 10 -8.63 -8.79 2.20
N ALA A 11 -9.70 -8.13 2.65
CA ALA A 11 -9.59 -6.86 3.37
C ALA A 11 -8.75 -6.97 4.65
N LEU A 12 -8.97 -8.02 5.45
CA LEU A 12 -8.19 -8.29 6.65
C LEU A 12 -6.71 -8.57 6.33
N ALA A 13 -6.44 -9.32 5.27
CA ALA A 13 -5.08 -9.56 4.80
C ALA A 13 -4.41 -8.28 4.28
N GLY A 14 -5.17 -7.39 3.63
CA GLY A 14 -4.71 -6.06 3.21
C GLY A 14 -4.30 -5.19 4.39
N LEU A 15 -5.11 -5.17 5.46
CA LEU A 15 -4.77 -4.46 6.70
C LEU A 15 -3.49 -5.02 7.36
N GLY A 16 -3.31 -6.34 7.37
CA GLY A 16 -2.05 -6.93 7.83
C GLY A 16 -0.87 -6.61 6.92
N GLY A 17 -1.09 -6.49 5.61
CA GLY A 17 -0.11 -5.96 4.66
C GLY A 17 0.31 -4.52 4.98
N ALA A 18 -0.64 -3.68 5.41
CA ALA A 18 -0.36 -2.30 5.84
C ALA A 18 0.59 -2.26 7.06
N ALA A 19 0.40 -3.17 8.02
CA ALA A 19 1.30 -3.29 9.16
C ALA A 19 2.71 -3.73 8.73
N ALA A 20 2.80 -4.68 7.80
CA ALA A 20 4.08 -5.16 7.27
C ALA A 20 4.85 -4.06 6.52
N VAL A 21 4.17 -3.32 5.64
CA VAL A 21 4.80 -2.24 4.87
C VAL A 21 5.17 -1.04 5.76
N THR A 22 4.36 -0.73 6.77
CA THR A 22 4.72 0.30 7.77
C THR A 22 6.00 -0.08 8.49
N THR A 23 6.13 -1.34 8.89
CA THR A 23 7.36 -1.85 9.53
C THR A 23 8.56 -1.81 8.58
N ALA A 24 8.37 -2.21 7.32
CA ALA A 24 9.42 -2.15 6.30
C ALA A 24 9.90 -0.72 6.06
N ASN A 25 8.98 0.24 5.93
CA ASN A 25 9.30 1.66 5.78
C ASN A 25 10.12 2.19 6.97
N LEU A 26 9.79 1.79 8.20
CA LEU A 26 10.58 2.18 9.39
C LEU A 26 12.01 1.62 9.35
N ILE A 27 12.18 0.38 8.90
CA ILE A 27 13.51 -0.23 8.74
C ILE A 27 14.29 0.46 7.63
N GLU A 28 13.66 0.70 6.48
CA GLU A 28 14.28 1.36 5.35
C GLU A 28 14.71 2.79 5.67
N GLN A 29 13.91 3.49 6.47
CA GLN A 29 14.26 4.80 7.00
C GLN A 29 15.54 4.76 7.84
N GLN A 30 15.69 3.75 8.70
CA GLN A 30 16.86 3.63 9.56
C GLN A 30 18.14 3.25 8.81
N LEU A 31 18.01 2.49 7.72
CA LEU A 31 19.14 1.84 7.05
C LEU A 31 19.56 2.50 5.72
N PHE A 32 18.62 3.07 4.96
CA PHE A 32 18.85 3.45 3.57
C PHE A 32 18.58 4.92 3.24
N LEU A 33 17.81 5.66 4.06
CA LEU A 33 17.53 7.07 3.79
C LEU A 33 18.64 7.99 4.35
N PRO A 34 19.14 8.96 3.55
CA PRO A 34 20.08 9.97 4.03
C PRO A 34 19.47 10.76 5.20
N ARG A 35 20.17 10.85 6.33
CA ARG A 35 19.70 11.53 7.55
C ARG A 35 19.40 13.03 7.38
N ASN A 36 19.88 13.61 6.28
CA ASN A 36 19.81 15.03 5.96
C ASN A 36 18.65 15.39 5.01
N GLU A 37 17.81 14.45 4.60
CA GLU A 37 16.64 14.75 3.78
C GLU A 37 15.33 14.59 4.57
N PRO A 38 14.30 15.43 4.33
CA PRO A 38 13.00 15.29 4.95
C PRO A 38 12.37 13.92 4.61
N PHE A 39 11.85 13.26 5.64
CA PHE A 39 11.09 12.02 5.49
C PHE A 39 9.67 12.33 5.05
N GLU A 40 9.33 11.91 3.83
CA GLU A 40 7.99 12.03 3.27
C GLU A 40 7.17 10.81 3.67
N ILE A 41 6.34 10.95 4.70
CA ILE A 41 5.37 9.91 5.06
C ILE A 41 4.23 10.00 4.06
N GLU A 42 4.27 9.14 3.05
CA GLU A 42 3.36 9.19 1.91
C GLU A 42 1.88 9.32 2.26
N PRO A 43 1.31 8.49 3.16
CA PRO A 43 -0.09 8.64 3.55
C PRO A 43 -0.44 10.04 4.06
N ILE A 44 0.49 10.68 4.76
CA ILE A 44 0.31 12.03 5.28
C ILE A 44 0.42 13.04 4.15
N GLU A 45 1.39 12.91 3.25
CA GLU A 45 1.53 13.80 2.09
C GLU A 45 0.33 13.72 1.15
N VAL A 46 -0.27 12.53 0.98
CA VAL A 46 -1.54 12.35 0.27
C VAL A 46 -2.64 13.16 0.95
N ALA A 47 -2.89 12.93 2.25
CA ALA A 47 -3.96 13.61 2.97
C ALA A 47 -3.76 15.14 3.02
N LYS A 48 -2.52 15.56 3.28
CA LYS A 48 -2.09 16.95 3.34
C LYS A 48 -2.26 17.66 1.99
N THR A 49 -1.90 17.02 0.88
CA THR A 49 -1.98 17.61 -0.46
C THR A 49 -3.41 17.62 -0.97
N GLU A 50 -4.16 16.53 -0.84
CA GLU A 50 -5.56 16.47 -1.27
C GLU A 50 -6.44 17.45 -0.47
N ALA A 51 -6.23 17.56 0.84
CA ALA A 51 -6.98 18.52 1.65
C ALA A 51 -6.67 19.97 1.27
N ARG A 52 -5.41 20.29 0.91
CA ARG A 52 -5.07 21.60 0.33
C ARG A 52 -5.74 21.82 -1.02
N ASN A 53 -5.71 20.84 -1.92
CA ASN A 53 -6.34 20.93 -3.23
C ASN A 53 -7.86 21.13 -3.13
N ALA A 54 -8.48 20.59 -2.08
CA ALA A 54 -9.88 20.79 -1.76
C ALA A 54 -10.19 22.13 -1.05
N GLY A 55 -9.20 22.98 -0.78
CA GLY A 55 -9.38 24.25 -0.07
C GLY A 55 -9.58 24.12 1.45
N HIS A 56 -9.28 22.95 2.02
CA HIS A 56 -9.49 22.63 3.43
C HIS A 56 -8.19 22.11 4.08
N PRO A 57 -7.15 22.96 4.23
CA PRO A 57 -5.89 22.51 4.82
C PRO A 57 -6.10 21.96 6.23
N LEU A 58 -5.60 20.75 6.48
CA LEU A 58 -5.74 20.08 7.77
C LEU A 58 -4.65 20.54 8.75
N SER A 59 -4.98 20.57 10.03
CA SER A 59 -4.00 20.65 11.12
C SER A 59 -3.05 19.45 11.07
N THR A 60 -1.87 19.54 11.70
CA THR A 60 -0.91 18.43 11.75
C THR A 60 -1.55 17.13 12.24
N GLY A 61 -2.32 17.18 13.33
CA GLY A 61 -3.05 16.01 13.84
C GLY A 61 -4.09 15.48 12.84
N GLY A 62 -4.79 16.39 12.13
CA GLY A 62 -5.72 16.03 11.07
C GLY A 62 -5.05 15.33 9.88
N GLN A 63 -3.86 15.78 9.47
CA GLN A 63 -3.09 15.14 8.39
C GLN A 63 -2.69 13.71 8.75
N TRP A 64 -2.24 13.49 9.99
CA TRP A 64 -1.92 12.15 10.50
C TRP A 64 -3.14 11.24 10.57
N ALA A 65 -4.24 11.74 11.14
CA ALA A 65 -5.47 10.97 11.26
C ALA A 65 -6.04 10.60 9.87
N ALA A 66 -6.18 11.57 8.98
CA ALA A 66 -6.69 11.37 7.63
C ALA A 66 -5.76 10.49 6.80
N GLY A 67 -4.45 10.70 6.88
CA GLY A 67 -3.46 9.89 6.16
C GLY A 67 -3.47 8.43 6.62
N THR A 68 -3.50 8.20 7.94
CA THR A 68 -3.57 6.84 8.50
C THR A 68 -4.88 6.16 8.12
N ALA A 69 -6.01 6.84 8.26
CA ALA A 69 -7.31 6.30 7.88
C ALA A 69 -7.37 5.97 6.38
N ALA A 70 -6.88 6.87 5.52
CA ALA A 70 -6.81 6.65 4.08
C ALA A 70 -5.91 5.45 3.75
N HIS A 71 -4.74 5.33 4.39
CA HIS A 71 -3.84 4.20 4.17
C HIS A 71 -4.46 2.86 4.55
N LEU A 72 -5.12 2.79 5.71
CA LEU A 72 -5.81 1.57 6.15
C LEU A 72 -6.99 1.23 5.23
N ALA A 73 -7.81 2.21 4.86
CA ALA A 73 -8.93 2.01 3.94
C ALA A 73 -8.46 1.56 2.56
N TYR A 74 -7.40 2.18 2.03
CA TYR A 74 -6.80 1.83 0.75
C TYR A 74 -6.21 0.42 0.78
N SER A 75 -5.51 0.07 1.86
CA SER A 75 -4.95 -1.26 2.06
C SER A 75 -6.04 -2.34 2.16
N ALA A 76 -7.12 -2.07 2.89
CA ALA A 76 -8.27 -2.96 2.97
C ALA A 76 -8.96 -3.13 1.61
N LEU A 77 -9.13 -2.04 0.85
CA LEU A 77 -9.69 -2.07 -0.50
C LEU A 77 -8.85 -2.96 -1.42
N TRP A 78 -7.54 -2.73 -1.51
CA TRP A 78 -6.66 -3.54 -2.35
C TRP A 78 -6.57 -4.99 -1.87
N GLY A 79 -6.57 -5.22 -0.56
CA GLY A 79 -6.67 -6.57 -0.01
C GLY A 79 -7.95 -7.28 -0.46
N ALA A 80 -9.10 -6.59 -0.45
CA ALA A 80 -10.37 -7.14 -0.92
C ALA A 80 -10.32 -7.47 -2.41
N ILE A 81 -9.75 -6.58 -3.24
CA ILE A 81 -9.54 -6.80 -4.67
C ILE A 81 -8.65 -8.04 -4.88
N TYR A 82 -7.54 -8.15 -4.13
CA TYR A 82 -6.66 -9.32 -4.17
C TYR A 82 -7.44 -10.60 -3.85
N GLY A 83 -8.25 -10.60 -2.79
CA GLY A 83 -9.05 -11.77 -2.40
C GLY A 83 -10.04 -12.20 -3.49
N VAL A 84 -10.70 -11.26 -4.15
CA VAL A 84 -11.58 -11.53 -5.29
C VAL A 84 -10.79 -12.08 -6.48
N ALA A 85 -9.65 -11.47 -6.82
CA ALA A 85 -8.78 -11.88 -7.91
C ALA A 85 -8.24 -13.29 -7.67
N GLN A 86 -7.72 -13.57 -6.47
CA GLN A 86 -7.16 -14.86 -6.09
C GLN A 86 -8.22 -15.97 -6.11
N ARG A 87 -9.45 -15.67 -5.68
CA ARG A 87 -10.57 -16.62 -5.79
C ARG A 87 -10.86 -17.02 -7.24
N ARG A 88 -10.74 -16.08 -8.19
CA ARG A 88 -11.00 -16.29 -9.61
C ARG A 88 -9.84 -16.97 -10.34
N LEU A 89 -8.62 -16.47 -10.15
CA LEU A 89 -7.44 -16.88 -10.91
C LEU A 89 -6.71 -18.08 -10.30
N ARG A 90 -6.82 -18.28 -8.97
CA ARG A 90 -6.21 -19.40 -8.23
C ARG A 90 -4.70 -19.58 -8.47
N LEU A 91 -3.99 -18.47 -8.69
CA LEU A 91 -2.56 -18.47 -8.95
C LEU A 91 -1.75 -18.83 -7.69
N PRO A 92 -0.45 -19.17 -7.82
CA PRO A 92 0.44 -19.28 -6.66
C PRO A 92 0.42 -17.97 -5.86
N HIS A 93 0.04 -18.06 -4.59
CA HIS A 93 -0.32 -16.90 -3.76
C HIS A 93 0.80 -15.85 -3.71
N LEU A 94 2.03 -16.26 -3.44
CA LEU A 94 3.15 -15.33 -3.27
C LEU A 94 3.52 -14.62 -4.58
N LEU A 95 3.56 -15.35 -5.71
CA LEU A 95 3.83 -14.76 -7.02
C LEU A 95 2.73 -13.76 -7.40
N HIS A 96 1.46 -14.14 -7.19
CA HIS A 96 0.34 -13.26 -7.45
C HIS A 96 0.38 -12.03 -6.53
N GLY A 97 0.76 -12.20 -5.26
CA GLY A 97 0.96 -11.12 -4.30
C GLY A 97 1.98 -10.10 -4.77
N VAL A 98 3.18 -10.54 -5.17
CA VAL A 98 4.22 -9.63 -5.70
C VAL A 98 3.70 -8.87 -6.92
N VAL A 99 3.21 -9.59 -7.93
CA VAL A 99 2.69 -8.97 -9.16
C VAL A 99 1.57 -7.96 -8.84
N PHE A 100 0.71 -8.30 -7.89
CA PHE A 100 -0.36 -7.43 -7.45
C PHE A 100 0.15 -6.16 -6.76
N GLY A 101 1.13 -6.28 -5.87
CA GLY A 101 1.82 -5.13 -5.27
C GLY A 101 2.44 -4.22 -6.32
N GLU A 102 3.14 -4.79 -7.30
CA GLU A 102 3.77 -4.02 -8.38
C GLU A 102 2.77 -3.33 -9.31
N ILE A 103 1.58 -3.92 -9.51
CA ILE A 103 0.49 -3.22 -10.21
C ILE A 103 0.08 -1.96 -9.43
N ILE A 104 -0.05 -2.05 -8.11
CA ILE A 104 -0.38 -0.89 -7.28
C ILE A 104 0.73 0.16 -7.39
N TRP A 105 2.00 -0.24 -7.36
CA TRP A 105 3.11 0.68 -7.58
C TRP A 105 3.02 1.36 -8.95
N ALA A 106 2.80 0.58 -10.02
CA ALA A 106 2.73 1.09 -11.39
C ALA A 106 1.57 2.09 -11.58
N LEU A 107 0.46 1.93 -10.85
CA LEU A 107 -0.66 2.86 -10.88
C LEU A 107 -0.40 4.18 -10.13
N ASN A 108 0.59 4.23 -9.23
CA ASN A 108 0.81 5.37 -8.33
C ASN A 108 2.03 6.23 -8.69
N TYR A 109 3.18 5.63 -8.99
CA TYR A 109 4.47 6.33 -9.01
C TYR A 109 5.02 6.77 -10.37
N PRO A 110 4.76 6.08 -11.49
CA PRO A 110 5.18 6.55 -12.80
C PRO A 110 4.58 7.92 -13.13
N ARG A 111 5.10 8.58 -14.17
CA ARG A 111 4.63 9.92 -14.62
C ARG A 111 3.12 9.99 -14.89
N TRP A 112 2.52 8.87 -15.28
CA TRP A 112 1.09 8.73 -15.54
C TRP A 112 0.29 8.26 -14.32
N GLY A 113 0.99 7.89 -13.23
CA GLY A 113 0.39 7.43 -11.99
C GLY A 113 -0.28 8.55 -11.20
N ILE A 114 -1.09 8.15 -10.22
CA ILE A 114 -1.95 9.08 -9.48
C ILE A 114 -1.14 10.12 -8.69
N LEU A 115 -0.02 9.73 -8.07
CA LEU A 115 0.71 10.64 -7.18
C LEU A 115 1.33 11.83 -7.93
N PRO A 116 2.01 11.63 -9.09
CA PRO A 116 2.49 12.76 -9.89
C PRO A 116 1.37 13.60 -10.50
N GLN A 117 0.31 12.96 -10.99
CA GLN A 117 -0.83 13.67 -11.61
C GLN A 117 -1.56 14.58 -10.61
N ARG A 118 -1.53 14.23 -9.33
CA ARG A 118 -2.13 15.02 -8.23
C ARG A 118 -1.15 16.00 -7.58
N GLY A 119 0.10 16.05 -8.05
CA GLY A 119 1.16 16.88 -7.47
C GLY A 119 1.54 16.48 -6.04
N ILE A 120 1.29 15.22 -5.66
CA ILE A 120 1.59 14.70 -4.32
C ILE A 120 3.08 14.40 -4.20
N LEU A 121 3.64 13.73 -5.21
CA LEU A 121 5.06 13.41 -5.29
C LEU A 121 5.56 13.55 -6.74
N PRO A 122 6.83 13.91 -6.96
CA PRO A 122 7.44 13.81 -8.27
C PRO A 122 7.40 12.36 -8.79
N PRO A 123 7.36 12.15 -10.11
CA PRO A 123 7.38 10.81 -10.67
C PRO A 123 8.68 10.08 -10.34
N ALA A 124 8.63 8.75 -10.21
CA ALA A 124 9.76 7.95 -9.74
C ALA A 124 11.07 8.19 -10.50
N GLY A 125 11.02 8.42 -11.81
CA GLY A 125 12.21 8.67 -12.65
C GLY A 125 12.89 10.02 -12.40
N GLU A 126 12.25 10.95 -11.70
CA GLU A 126 12.78 12.26 -11.33
C GLU A 126 13.30 12.28 -9.88
N ARG A 127 13.16 11.17 -9.14
CA ARG A 127 13.65 11.03 -7.76
C ARG A 127 15.02 10.34 -7.75
N SER A 128 15.76 10.46 -6.63
CA SER A 128 17.00 9.69 -6.45
C SER A 128 16.74 8.19 -6.57
N ARG A 129 17.71 7.41 -7.06
CA ARG A 129 17.55 5.95 -7.26
C ARG A 129 17.01 5.26 -6.01
N THR A 130 17.52 5.63 -4.83
CA THR A 130 17.05 5.10 -3.55
C THR A 130 15.56 5.41 -3.31
N ARG A 131 15.13 6.67 -3.51
CA ARG A 131 13.72 7.08 -3.34
C ARG A 131 12.79 6.50 -4.41
N ALA A 132 13.31 6.15 -5.58
CA ALA A 132 12.53 5.50 -6.64
C ALA A 132 12.33 4.00 -6.36
N LEU A 133 13.32 3.33 -5.76
CA LEU A 133 13.30 1.89 -5.51
C LEU A 133 12.62 1.48 -4.20
N ILE A 134 12.66 2.33 -3.16
CA ILE A 134 11.96 2.08 -1.89
C ILE A 134 10.46 1.77 -2.10
N PRO A 135 9.71 2.59 -2.88
CA PRO A 135 8.33 2.27 -3.21
C PRO A 135 8.13 0.92 -3.89
N LEU A 136 9.06 0.51 -4.75
CA LEU A 136 9.00 -0.77 -5.44
C LEU A 136 9.10 -1.91 -4.42
N GLY A 137 10.11 -1.87 -3.55
CA GLY A 137 10.32 -2.90 -2.51
C GLY A 137 9.16 -2.97 -1.51
N THR A 138 8.67 -1.83 -1.04
CA THR A 138 7.56 -1.75 -0.10
C THR A 138 6.24 -2.28 -0.68
N HIS A 139 6.00 -2.08 -1.97
CA HIS A 139 4.83 -2.64 -2.66
C HIS A 139 4.94 -4.15 -2.85
N ALA A 140 6.13 -4.67 -3.15
CA ALA A 140 6.38 -6.12 -3.11
C ALA A 140 6.11 -6.71 -1.72
N VAL A 141 6.60 -6.06 -0.65
CA VAL A 141 6.36 -6.48 0.75
C VAL A 141 4.88 -6.47 1.09
N PHE A 142 4.16 -5.39 0.73
CA PHE A 142 2.71 -5.31 0.92
C PHE A 142 2.00 -6.49 0.23
N GLY A 143 2.28 -6.70 -1.05
CA GLY A 143 1.67 -7.76 -1.84
C GLY A 143 1.96 -9.16 -1.30
N LEU A 144 3.20 -9.43 -0.90
CA LEU A 144 3.61 -10.69 -0.26
C LEU A 144 2.89 -10.92 1.07
N ALA A 145 2.89 -9.92 1.94
CA ALA A 145 2.26 -10.01 3.26
C ALA A 145 0.75 -10.24 3.14
N THR A 146 0.08 -9.49 2.26
CA THR A 146 -1.35 -9.69 1.96
C THR A 146 -1.60 -11.08 1.40
N ALA A 147 -0.80 -11.56 0.46
CA ALA A 147 -0.98 -12.89 -0.10
C ALA A 147 -0.78 -14.02 0.93
N ALA A 148 0.24 -13.91 1.78
CA ALA A 148 0.53 -14.88 2.83
C ALA A 148 -0.57 -14.92 3.88
N LEU A 149 -1.02 -13.74 4.35
CA LEU A 149 -2.10 -13.63 5.33
C LEU A 149 -3.43 -14.12 4.76
N PHE A 150 -3.74 -13.80 3.50
CA PHE A 150 -4.92 -14.31 2.83
C PHE A 150 -4.90 -15.84 2.79
N GLN A 151 -3.77 -16.44 2.38
CA GLN A 151 -3.61 -17.89 2.37
C GLN A 151 -3.82 -18.50 3.77
N LEU A 152 -3.23 -17.89 4.80
CA LEU A 152 -3.34 -18.35 6.18
C LEU A 152 -4.79 -18.30 6.67
N LEU A 153 -5.48 -17.18 6.46
CA LEU A 153 -6.86 -16.96 6.91
C LEU A 153 -7.85 -17.85 6.14
N SER A 154 -7.65 -18.05 4.84
CA SER A 154 -8.47 -18.98 4.04
C SER A 154 -8.35 -20.42 4.53
N ARG A 155 -7.14 -20.88 4.87
CA ARG A 155 -6.93 -22.24 5.42
C ARG A 155 -7.63 -22.47 6.76
N HIS A 156 -7.75 -21.45 7.60
CA HIS A 156 -8.49 -21.56 8.86
C HIS A 156 -10.00 -21.59 8.64
N ALA A 157 -10.51 -20.82 7.68
CA ALA A 157 -11.92 -20.81 7.33
C ALA A 157 -12.41 -22.13 6.71
N ASP A 158 -11.52 -22.88 6.05
CA ASP A 158 -11.85 -24.20 5.48
C ASP A 158 -11.78 -25.36 6.51
N ARG A 159 -11.29 -25.10 7.74
CA ARG A 159 -11.10 -26.10 8.81
C ARG A 159 -12.15 -26.07 9.92
N GLY A 160 -13.00 -25.05 9.96
CA GLY A 160 -14.10 -24.90 10.93
C GLY A 160 -15.45 -24.99 10.24
#